data_AF-A0A1M5LR90-F1
#
_entry.id   AF-A0A1M5LR90-F1
#
_cell.length_a   1.000
_cell.length_b   1.000
_cell.length_c   1.000
_cell.angle_alpha   90.00
_cell.angle_beta   90.00
_cell.angle_gamma   90.00
#
_symmetry.space_group_name_H-M   'P 1'
#
loop_
_entity.id
_entity.type
_entity.pdbx_description
1 polymer ?
#
loop_
_entity_poly.entity_id
_entity_poly.type
_entity_poly.pdbx_seq_one_letter_code
_entity_poly.pdbx_strand_id
1 'polypeptide(L)' 'MKVSEVLTNEFLVRYDESGERLLIYTLKNGKPDSDVPISLRLEMLKDMGSDEASKWVGQTLLLLVPAMREKVFSLPKES' A
#
# COMPACT_ATOMS: atom_id res chain seq x y z
N MET A 1 -9.34 13.44 25.70
CA MET A 1 -9.36 13.14 24.25
C MET A 1 -8.73 11.78 24.05
N LYS A 2 -9.51 10.77 23.64
CA LYS A 2 -8.92 9.50 23.19
C LYS A 2 -8.28 9.78 21.85
N VAL A 3 -6.95 9.77 21.80
CA VAL A 3 -6.22 9.62 20.54
C VAL A 3 -6.67 8.25 20.02
N SER A 4 -7.65 8.23 19.12
CA SER A 4 -8.05 6.99 18.45
C SER A 4 -6.79 6.44 17.84
N GLU A 5 -6.42 5.23 18.27
CA GLU A 5 -5.32 4.40 17.80
C GLU A 5 -4.63 5.03 16.61
N VAL A 6 -3.48 5.67 16.87
CA VAL A 6 -2.52 5.93 15.81
C VAL A 6 -2.31 4.58 15.17
N LEU A 7 -2.92 4.34 14.02
CA LEU A 7 -2.43 3.38 13.06
C LEU A 7 -0.99 3.80 12.84
N THR A 8 -0.08 3.21 13.61
CA THR A 8 1.33 3.18 13.27
C THR A 8 1.32 2.45 11.95
N ASN A 9 1.27 3.22 10.85
CA ASN A 9 1.16 2.76 9.46
C ASN A 9 2.47 2.06 9.08
N GLU A 10 2.79 1.01 9.82
CA GLU A 10 3.88 0.13 9.56
C GLU A 10 3.36 -0.90 8.57
N PHE A 11 4.08 -1.04 7.46
CA PHE A 11 3.75 -2.01 6.44
C PHE A 11 4.94 -2.95 6.26
N LEU A 12 4.65 -4.24 6.13
CA LEU A 12 5.61 -5.22 5.67
C LEU A 12 5.40 -5.41 4.18
N VAL A 13 6.44 -5.18 3.38
CA VAL A 13 6.44 -5.43 1.93
C VAL A 13 7.27 -6.67 1.64
N ARG A 14 6.71 -7.62 0.91
CA ARG A 14 7.38 -8.84 0.45
C ARG A 14 7.25 -9.01 -1.05
N TYR A 15 8.29 -9.49 -1.70
CA TYR A 15 8.23 -9.93 -3.09
C TYR A 15 7.87 -11.42 -3.13
N ASP A 16 6.83 -11.77 -3.86
CA ASP A 16 6.47 -13.15 -4.20
C ASP A 16 7.00 -13.44 -5.60
N GLU A 17 8.14 -14.14 -5.66
CA GLU A 17 8.82 -14.52 -6.91
C GLU A 17 7.96 -15.42 -7.78
N SER A 18 7.19 -16.34 -7.18
CA SER A 18 6.36 -17.28 -7.93
C SER A 18 5.19 -16.57 -8.63
N GLY A 19 4.66 -15.53 -8.01
CA GLY A 19 3.54 -14.75 -8.53
C GLY A 19 3.94 -13.44 -9.22
N GLU A 20 5.24 -13.13 -9.30
CA GLU A 20 5.79 -11.84 -9.77
C GLU A 20 5.01 -10.63 -9.23
N ARG A 21 4.84 -10.57 -7.91
CA ARG A 21 4.00 -9.57 -7.24
C ARG A 21 4.58 -9.06 -5.94
N LEU A 22 4.27 -7.81 -5.61
CA LEU A 22 4.52 -7.25 -4.28
C LEU A 22 3.31 -7.51 -3.38
N LEU A 23 3.58 -8.02 -2.19
CA LEU A 23 2.60 -8.25 -1.14
C LEU A 23 2.82 -7.23 -0.02
N ILE A 24 1.78 -6.50 0.32
CA ILE A 24 1.82 -5.45 1.34
C ILE A 24 0.88 -5.84 2.47
N TYR A 25 1.43 -5.97 3.68
CA TYR A 25 0.70 -6.29 4.89
C TYR A 25 0.66 -5.05 5.79
N THR A 26 -0.52 -4.71 6.29
CA THR A 26 -0.66 -3.76 7.41
C THR A 26 -0.18 -4.44 8.70
N LEU A 27 0.57 -3.72 9.52
CA LEU A 27 1.00 -4.22 10.82
C LEU A 27 0.18 -3.58 11.95
N LYS A 28 -0.23 -4.42 12.90
CA LYS A 28 -0.79 -4.01 14.19
C LYS A 28 0.06 -4.63 15.30
N ASN A 29 0.68 -3.77 16.12
CA ASN A 29 1.62 -4.19 17.17
C ASN A 29 2.79 -5.05 16.61
N GLY A 30 3.36 -4.66 15.46
CA GLY A 30 4.50 -5.32 14.83
C GLY A 30 4.19 -6.67 14.16
N LYS A 31 2.91 -7.05 14.03
CA LYS A 31 2.47 -8.28 13.35
C LYS A 31 1.45 -7.97 12.27
N PRO A 32 1.33 -8.79 11.20
CA PRO A 32 0.28 -8.62 10.21
C PRO A 32 -1.10 -8.58 10.87
N ASP A 33 -1.87 -7.53 10.57
CA ASP A 33 -3.25 -7.33 11.06
C ASP A 33 -4.26 -8.23 10.32
N SER A 34 -3.87 -8.74 9.15
CA SER A 34 -4.64 -9.65 8.31
C SER A 34 -3.70 -10.65 7.64
N ASP A 35 -4.18 -11.89 7.45
CA ASP A 35 -3.48 -12.92 6.67
C ASP A 35 -3.53 -12.64 5.15
N VAL A 36 -4.44 -11.75 4.72
CA VAL A 36 -4.61 -11.39 3.31
C VAL A 36 -3.87 -10.08 3.02
N PRO A 37 -2.78 -10.11 2.24
CA PRO A 37 -2.08 -8.90 1.83
C PRO A 37 -2.80 -8.18 0.69
N ILE A 38 -2.46 -6.91 0.52
CA ILE A 38 -2.68 -6.20 -0.74
C ILE A 38 -1.63 -6.70 -1.73
N SER A 39 -2.08 -7.19 -2.89
CA SER A 39 -1.25 -7.81 -3.92
C SER A 39 -1.13 -6.91 -5.14
N LEU A 40 0.06 -6.43 -5.44
CA LEU A 40 0.37 -5.64 -6.64
C LEU A 40 1.12 -6.50 -7.65
N ARG A 41 0.46 -6.83 -8.77
CA ARG A 41 1.09 -7.54 -9.89
C ARG A 41 2.10 -6.62 -10.57
N LEU A 42 3.31 -7.12 -10.82
CA LEU A 42 4.38 -6.32 -11.44
C LEU A 42 4.37 -6.40 -12.97
N GLU A 43 3.42 -7.12 -13.56
CA GLU A 43 3.26 -7.19 -15.02
C GLU A 43 3.13 -5.79 -15.65
N MET A 44 2.44 -4.86 -14.98
CA MET A 44 2.27 -3.48 -15.45
C MET A 44 3.56 -2.65 -15.36
N LEU A 45 4.58 -3.14 -14.68
CA LEU A 45 5.88 -2.47 -14.56
C LEU A 45 6.90 -2.93 -15.62
N LYS A 46 6.65 -4.05 -16.32
CA LYS A 46 7.65 -4.68 -17.21
C LYS A 46 8.09 -3.77 -18.36
N ASP A 47 7.18 -2.92 -18.83
CA ASP A 47 7.43 -1.96 -19.92
C ASP A 47 7.65 -0.53 -19.41
N MET A 48 7.65 -0.32 -18.08
CA MET A 48 7.90 0.97 -17.48
C MET A 48 9.40 1.18 -17.27
N GLY A 49 9.89 2.38 -17.58
CA GLY A 49 11.21 2.83 -17.11
C GLY A 49 11.23 2.91 -15.58
N SER A 50 12.42 2.79 -14.97
CA SER A 50 12.60 2.75 -13.51
C SER A 50 11.94 3.91 -12.76
N ASP A 51 12.02 5.12 -13.33
CA ASP A 51 11.47 6.33 -12.72
C ASP A 51 9.94 6.30 -12.69
N GLU A 52 9.34 5.83 -13.78
CA GLU A 52 7.89 5.77 -13.95
C GLU A 52 7.28 4.63 -13.15
N ALA A 53 7.97 3.48 -13.11
CA ALA A 53 7.63 2.39 -12.23
C ALA A 53 7.65 2.82 -10.76
N SER A 54 8.69 3.55 -10.34
CA SER A 54 8.83 4.04 -8.96
C SER A 54 7.71 5.01 -8.57
N LYS A 55 7.34 5.94 -9.47
CA LYS A 55 6.22 6.86 -9.25
C LYS A 55 4.89 6.13 -9.15
N TRP A 56 4.64 5.18 -10.04
CA TRP A 56 3.40 4.39 -10.05
C TRP A 56 3.25 3.60 -8.74
N VAL A 57 4.32 2.92 -8.30
CA VAL A 57 4.32 2.18 -7.03
C VAL A 57 4.06 3.12 -5.86
N GLY A 58 4.76 4.25 -5.80
CA GLY A 58 4.56 5.25 -4.74
C GLY A 58 3.12 5.77 -4.68
N GLN A 59 2.53 6.13 -5.81
CA GLN A 59 1.13 6.57 -5.89
C GLN A 59 0.17 5.47 -5.43
N THR A 60 0.38 4.24 -5.89
CA THR A 60 -0.43 3.09 -5.50
C THR A 60 -0.41 2.85 -3.99
N LEU A 61 0.76 2.96 -3.36
CA LEU A 61 0.90 2.86 -1.90
C LEU A 61 0.21 4.01 -1.17
N LEU A 62 0.30 5.24 -1.67
CA LEU A 62 -0.39 6.39 -1.08
C LEU A 62 -1.91 6.22 -1.12
N LEU A 63 -2.42 5.61 -2.19
CA LEU A 63 -3.81 5.20 -2.30
C LEU A 63 -4.17 4.07 -1.33
N LEU A 64 -3.29 3.52 -0.50
CA LEU A 64 -3.70 2.57 0.55
C LEU A 64 -4.00 3.25 1.88
N VAL A 65 -3.68 4.54 2.01
CA VAL A 65 -3.89 5.33 3.23
C VAL A 65 -5.12 6.22 3.05
N PRO A 66 -6.27 5.94 3.72
CA PRO A 66 -7.52 6.67 3.48
C PRO A 66 -7.39 8.19 3.66
N ALA A 67 -6.70 8.65 4.70
CA ALA A 67 -6.48 10.08 4.93
C ALA A 67 -5.65 10.76 3.81
N MET A 68 -4.75 10.03 3.16
CA MET A 68 -3.97 10.53 2.03
C MET A 68 -4.81 10.55 0.74
N ARG A 69 -5.72 9.59 0.53
CA ARG A 69 -6.69 9.62 -0.59
C ARG A 69 -7.51 10.92 -0.57
N GLU A 70 -8.01 11.29 0.60
CA GLU A 70 -8.80 12.51 0.79
C GLU A 70 -7.94 13.77 0.59
N LYS A 71 -6.75 13.82 1.20
CA LYS A 71 -5.93 15.03 1.25
C LYS A 71 -5.14 15.31 -0.04
N VAL A 72 -4.60 14.29 -0.68
CA VAL A 72 -3.71 14.42 -1.85
C VAL A 72 -4.47 14.26 -3.16
N PHE A 73 -5.45 13.36 -3.18
CA PHE A 73 -6.18 13.00 -4.41
C PHE A 73 -7.63 13.50 -4.43
N SER A 74 -8.09 14.19 -3.38
CA SER A 74 -9.48 14.70 -3.27
C SER A 74 -10.54 13.62 -3.50
N LEU A 75 -10.22 12.36 -3.18
CA LEU A 75 -11.15 11.24 -3.36
C LEU A 75 -12.13 11.17 -2.17
N PRO A 76 -13.43 10.99 -2.41
CA PRO A 76 -14.41 10.88 -1.35
C PRO A 76 -14.22 9.59 -0.55
N LYS A 77 -14.64 9.62 0.71
CA LYS A 77 -14.61 8.48 1.61
C LYS A 77 -15.58 7.40 1.11
N GLU A 78 -15.09 6.18 0.89
CA GLU A 78 -15.99 5.05 0.60
C GLU A 78 -16.86 4.78 1.85
N SER A 79 -18.17 4.69 1.62
CA SER A 79 -19.23 4.64 2.65
C SER A 79 -19.38 3.27 3.28
#